data_AF-A0A7R8X071-F1
#
_entry.id   AF-A0A7R8X071-F1
#
_cell.length_a   1.000
_cell.length_b   1.000
_cell.length_c   1.000
_cell.angle_alpha   90.00
_cell.angle_beta   90.00
_cell.angle_gamma   90.00
#
_symmetry.space_group_name_H-M   'P 1'
#
loop_
_entity.id
_entity.type
_entity.pdbx_description
1 polymer ?
#
loop_
_entity_poly.entity_id
_entity_poly.type
_entity_poly.pdbx_seq_one_letter_code
_entity_poly.pdbx_strand_id
1 'polypeptide(L)'
;MSPAVPVSAITLKKQLVSITEELPGRTVAHRVAEIRPQVTGIITKRLFVEGSHVDQGQQLYQIDPAQYQASYEAKKAALKKAKANLHSVALKEKRFSELVKVDAVSQQDYDDIYAELTQAKADIAVAEADVVSAKINLEYTRVYAPISGQISQSNVTEGALVTANQESSLATITQLDPIFVDMQASVPQLLRLKELTGSDD
;
A
#
# COMPACT_ATOMS: atom_id res chain seq x y z
N MET A 1 -8.13 -27.40 90.25
CA MET A 1 -8.02 -26.68 88.96
C MET A 1 -6.81 -27.25 88.25
N SER A 2 -7.00 -28.06 87.22
CA SER A 2 -5.89 -28.70 86.47
C SER A 2 -5.11 -27.64 85.66
N PRO A 3 -3.78 -27.77 85.53
CA PRO A 3 -2.97 -26.77 84.84
C PRO A 3 -3.22 -26.80 83.32
N ALA A 4 -3.27 -25.63 82.70
CA ALA A 4 -3.51 -25.47 81.27
C ALA A 4 -2.36 -26.08 80.46
N VAL A 5 -2.73 -26.87 79.44
CA VAL A 5 -1.77 -27.53 78.54
C VAL A 5 -1.19 -26.45 77.61
N PRO A 6 0.14 -26.24 77.57
CA PRO A 6 0.74 -25.24 76.70
C PRO A 6 0.53 -25.64 75.24
N VAL A 7 -0.10 -24.76 74.47
CA VAL A 7 -0.28 -24.91 73.03
C VAL A 7 0.54 -23.85 72.30
N SER A 8 1.16 -24.24 71.19
CA SER A 8 1.88 -23.32 70.32
C SER A 8 0.89 -22.71 69.34
N ALA A 9 0.80 -21.38 69.32
CA ALA A 9 -0.09 -20.65 68.40
C ALA A 9 0.74 -19.64 67.59
N ILE A 10 0.36 -19.45 66.33
CA ILE A 10 0.99 -18.50 65.40
C ILE A 10 -0.04 -17.43 65.05
N THR A 11 0.29 -16.15 65.26
CA THR A 11 -0.58 -15.03 64.89
C THR A 11 -0.31 -14.61 63.45
N LEU A 12 -1.28 -14.84 62.56
CA LEU A 12 -1.22 -14.40 61.17
C LEU A 12 -1.47 -12.89 61.06
N LYS A 13 -0.61 -12.18 60.32
CA LYS A 13 -0.81 -10.78 59.94
C LYS A 13 -1.20 -10.72 58.46
N LYS A 14 -2.23 -9.94 58.13
CA LYS A 14 -2.55 -9.64 56.74
C LYS A 14 -1.41 -8.79 56.15
N GLN A 15 -0.92 -9.20 54.99
CA GLN A 15 0.04 -8.45 54.17
C GLN A 15 -0.38 -8.54 52.71
N LEU A 16 -0.04 -7.52 51.92
CA LEU A 16 -0.21 -7.61 50.47
C LEU A 16 0.74 -8.67 49.92
N VAL A 17 0.19 -9.60 49.16
CA VAL A 17 0.94 -10.65 48.46
C VAL A 17 0.77 -10.40 46.97
N SER A 18 1.87 -10.15 46.27
CA SER A 18 1.86 -10.07 44.81
C SER A 18 1.72 -11.49 44.27
N ILE A 19 0.61 -11.76 43.59
CA ILE A 19 0.41 -13.01 42.87
C ILE A 19 0.91 -12.78 41.45
N THR A 20 1.94 -13.52 41.06
CA THR A 20 2.51 -13.49 39.72
C THR A 20 2.27 -14.86 39.08
N GLU A 21 1.71 -14.87 37.88
CA GLU A 21 1.50 -16.08 37.08
C GLU A 21 2.40 -15.96 35.84
N GLU A 22 3.22 -16.98 35.61
CA GLU A 22 4.08 -17.06 34.44
C GLU A 22 3.32 -17.79 33.32
N LEU A 23 3.01 -17.06 32.24
CA LEU A 23 2.38 -17.62 31.06
C LEU A 23 3.40 -17.73 29.93
N PRO A 24 3.48 -18.88 29.23
CA PRO A 24 4.30 -18.97 28.03
C PRO A 24 3.74 -18.01 26.97
N GLY A 25 4.60 -17.12 26.49
CA GLY A 25 4.27 -16.15 25.45
C GLY A 25 5.13 -16.36 24.20
N ARG A 26 4.55 -16.12 23.02
CA ARG A 26 5.29 -16.05 21.76
C ARG A 26 5.28 -14.62 21.24
N THR A 27 6.46 -14.08 20.95
CA THR A 27 6.58 -12.76 20.34
C THR A 27 6.12 -12.80 18.89
N VAL A 28 5.24 -11.88 18.51
CA VAL A 28 4.76 -11.71 17.14
C VAL A 28 4.96 -10.26 16.70
N ALA A 29 5.29 -10.07 15.42
CA ALA A 29 5.47 -8.75 14.87
C ALA A 29 4.15 -7.99 14.83
N HIS A 30 4.19 -6.69 15.14
CA HIS A 30 3.00 -5.85 15.13
C HIS A 30 2.42 -5.69 13.71
N ARG A 31 3.29 -5.54 12.71
CA ARG A 31 2.91 -5.49 11.29
C ARG A 31 3.92 -6.26 10.44
N VAL A 32 3.40 -6.97 9.45
CA VAL A 32 4.17 -7.67 8.43
C VAL A 32 3.67 -7.19 7.07
N ALA A 33 4.58 -6.71 6.22
CA ALA A 33 4.27 -6.32 4.85
C ALA A 33 5.12 -7.13 3.87
N GLU A 34 4.44 -7.89 3.02
CA GLU A 34 5.09 -8.62 1.92
C GLU A 34 5.23 -7.70 0.71
N ILE A 35 6.46 -7.53 0.24
CA ILE A 35 6.77 -6.66 -0.89
C ILE A 35 6.57 -7.45 -2.17
N ARG A 36 5.59 -7.04 -2.98
CA ARG A 36 5.25 -7.69 -4.25
C ARG A 36 5.33 -6.68 -5.39
N PRO A 37 5.85 -7.09 -6.57
CA PRO A 37 5.91 -6.21 -7.73
C PRO A 37 4.50 -6.00 -8.29
N GLN A 38 4.19 -4.75 -8.63
CA GLN A 38 2.93 -4.37 -9.28
C GLN A 38 3.02 -4.42 -10.81
N VAL A 39 4.25 -4.49 -11.33
CA VAL A 39 4.56 -4.52 -12.76
C VAL A 39 5.58 -5.62 -13.05
N THR A 40 5.54 -6.15 -14.26
CA THR A 40 6.44 -7.22 -14.72
C THR A 40 7.71 -6.60 -15.30
N GLY A 41 8.87 -7.16 -14.98
CA GLY A 41 10.13 -6.72 -15.57
C GLY A 41 11.35 -7.31 -14.87
N ILE A 42 12.53 -6.90 -15.32
CA ILE A 42 13.79 -7.38 -14.76
C ILE A 42 14.21 -6.46 -13.60
N ILE A 43 14.59 -7.04 -12.46
CA ILE A 43 15.20 -6.27 -11.36
C ILE A 43 16.58 -5.80 -11.80
N THR A 44 16.76 -4.49 -11.94
CA THR A 44 18.05 -3.88 -12.31
C THR A 44 18.94 -3.61 -11.11
N LYS A 45 18.34 -3.24 -9.96
CA LYS A 45 19.07 -2.91 -8.72
C LYS A 45 18.26 -3.24 -7.48
N ARG A 46 18.95 -3.69 -6.44
CA ARG A 46 18.48 -3.74 -5.05
C ARG A 46 19.11 -2.57 -4.28
N LEU A 47 18.27 -1.80 -3.58
CA LEU A 47 18.65 -0.52 -2.97
C LEU A 47 18.61 -0.54 -1.43
N PHE A 48 18.63 -1.73 -0.84
CA PHE A 48 18.71 -1.93 0.61
C PHE A 48 19.74 -3.00 0.96
N VAL A 49 20.19 -2.97 2.21
CA VAL A 49 21.00 -4.03 2.80
C VAL A 49 20.07 -5.03 3.47
N GLU A 50 20.24 -6.32 3.16
CA GLU A 50 19.41 -7.37 3.76
C GLU A 50 19.53 -7.37 5.28
N GLY A 51 18.40 -7.48 5.98
CA GLY A 51 18.37 -7.40 7.44
C GLY A 51 18.50 -5.99 8.00
N SER A 52 18.58 -4.93 7.19
CA SER A 52 18.63 -3.55 7.69
C SER A 52 17.26 -2.99 8.04
N HIS A 53 17.25 -1.85 8.74
CA HIS A 53 16.04 -1.05 8.92
C HIS A 53 15.77 -0.27 7.62
N VAL A 54 14.51 -0.24 7.20
CA VAL A 54 14.03 0.55 6.07
C VAL A 54 12.89 1.45 6.50
N ASP A 55 12.85 2.64 5.94
CA ASP A 55 11.79 3.62 6.19
C ASP A 55 10.64 3.43 5.20
N GLN A 56 9.41 3.75 5.64
CA GLN A 56 8.26 3.85 4.75
C GLN A 56 8.55 4.83 3.60
N GLY A 57 8.27 4.41 2.37
CA GLY A 57 8.56 5.19 1.17
C GLY A 57 10.00 5.08 0.67
N GLN A 58 10.89 4.34 1.36
CA GLN A 58 12.22 4.05 0.85
C GLN A 58 12.14 3.12 -0.37
N GLN A 59 12.87 3.45 -1.43
CA GLN A 59 12.96 2.58 -2.61
C GLN A 59 13.79 1.34 -2.29
N LEU A 60 13.22 0.17 -2.52
CA LEU A 60 13.82 -1.14 -2.23
C LEU A 60 14.39 -1.79 -3.49
N TYR A 61 13.64 -1.75 -4.59
CA TYR A 61 14.06 -2.32 -5.86
C TYR A 61 13.82 -1.36 -7.02
N GLN A 62 14.62 -1.50 -8.07
CA GLN A 62 14.39 -0.88 -9.37
C GLN A 62 14.15 -1.97 -10.41
N ILE A 63 12.93 -2.04 -10.93
CA ILE A 63 12.59 -2.82 -12.14
C ILE A 63 12.99 -2.00 -13.36
N ASP A 64 13.44 -2.64 -14.44
CA ASP A 64 13.82 -1.97 -15.69
C ASP A 64 12.68 -1.06 -16.18
N PRO A 65 12.89 0.28 -16.19
CA PRO A 65 11.85 1.21 -16.56
C PRO A 65 11.74 1.41 -18.08
N ALA A 66 12.62 0.86 -18.91
CA ALA A 66 12.75 1.25 -20.31
C ALA A 66 11.42 1.15 -21.10
N GLN A 67 10.73 0.01 -21.01
CA GLN A 67 9.46 -0.19 -21.70
C GLN A 67 8.34 0.69 -21.12
N TYR A 68 8.33 0.89 -19.80
CA TYR A 68 7.33 1.72 -19.13
C TYR A 68 7.53 3.21 -19.44
N GLN A 69 8.78 3.67 -19.50
CA GLN A 69 9.14 5.03 -19.88
C GLN A 69 8.75 5.30 -21.34
N ALA A 70 9.07 4.37 -22.24
CA ALA A 70 8.69 4.47 -23.65
C ALA A 70 7.15 4.53 -23.81
N SER A 71 6.41 3.70 -23.07
CA SER A 71 4.95 3.72 -23.05
C SER A 71 4.40 5.05 -22.54
N TYR A 72 4.93 5.57 -21.43
CA TYR A 72 4.54 6.87 -20.88
C TYR A 72 4.76 8.02 -21.88
N GLU A 73 5.93 8.08 -22.52
CA GLU A 73 6.21 9.10 -23.53
C GLU A 73 5.30 8.96 -24.76
N ALA A 74 5.00 7.74 -25.20
CA ALA A 74 4.07 7.49 -26.30
C ALA A 74 2.64 7.99 -25.97
N LYS A 75 2.14 7.72 -24.76
CA LYS A 75 0.82 8.22 -24.31
C LYS A 75 0.81 9.75 -24.19
N LYS A 76 1.91 10.35 -23.70
CA LYS A 76 2.05 11.80 -23.63
C LYS A 76 2.06 12.45 -25.02
N ALA A 77 2.67 11.81 -26.02
CA ALA A 77 2.61 12.24 -27.41
C ALA A 77 1.19 12.12 -27.99
N ALA A 78 0.47 11.04 -27.69
CA ALA A 78 -0.93 10.86 -28.10
C ALA A 78 -1.83 11.97 -27.52
N LEU A 79 -1.64 12.34 -26.26
CA LEU A 79 -2.34 13.47 -25.64
C LEU A 79 -2.05 14.80 -26.35
N LYS A 80 -0.79 15.06 -26.71
CA LYS A 80 -0.43 16.26 -27.49
C LYS A 80 -1.11 16.26 -28.86
N LYS A 81 -1.19 15.11 -29.53
CA LYS A 81 -1.90 14.96 -30.80
C LYS A 81 -3.40 15.24 -30.65
N ALA A 82 -4.05 14.71 -29.61
CA ALA A 82 -5.46 14.97 -29.32
C ALA A 82 -5.72 16.46 -29.04
N LYS A 83 -4.85 17.12 -28.25
CA LYS A 83 -4.93 18.57 -27.99
C LYS A 83 -4.79 19.40 -29.26
N ALA A 84 -3.88 19.02 -30.16
CA ALA A 84 -3.73 19.69 -31.46
C ALA A 84 -4.98 19.50 -32.35
N ASN A 85 -5.57 18.30 -32.35
CA ASN A 85 -6.81 18.04 -33.07
C ASN A 85 -7.96 18.89 -32.54
N LEU A 86 -8.17 18.92 -31.22
CA LEU A 86 -9.20 19.76 -30.60
C LEU A 86 -9.03 21.23 -31.00
N HIS A 87 -7.78 21.74 -31.01
CA HIS A 87 -7.53 23.12 -31.41
C HIS A 87 -7.99 23.38 -32.86
N SER A 88 -7.68 22.49 -33.79
CA SER A 88 -8.13 22.58 -35.18
C SER A 88 -9.65 22.56 -35.30
N VAL A 89 -10.31 21.61 -34.63
CA VAL A 89 -11.78 21.47 -34.66
C VAL A 89 -12.46 22.66 -34.00
N ALA A 90 -11.94 23.18 -32.89
CA ALA A 90 -12.47 24.37 -32.22
C ALA A 90 -12.41 25.63 -33.11
N LEU A 91 -11.34 25.79 -33.90
CA LEU A 91 -11.26 26.88 -34.88
C LEU A 91 -12.27 26.71 -36.03
N LYS A 92 -12.55 25.47 -36.43
CA LYS A 92 -13.55 25.15 -37.46
C LYS A 92 -14.97 25.42 -36.92
N GLU A 93 -15.29 24.95 -35.73
CA GLU A 93 -16.57 25.17 -35.07
C GLU A 93 -16.86 26.66 -34.90
N LYS A 94 -15.89 27.44 -34.38
CA LYS A 94 -16.04 28.89 -34.25
C LYS A 94 -16.44 29.56 -35.57
N ARG A 95 -15.77 29.18 -36.66
CA ARG A 95 -16.05 29.73 -38.00
C ARG A 95 -17.43 29.33 -38.50
N PHE A 96 -17.83 28.07 -38.34
CA PHE A 96 -19.16 27.59 -38.74
C PHE A 96 -20.27 28.23 -37.89
N SER A 97 -20.01 28.48 -36.60
CA SER A 97 -20.92 29.21 -35.70
C SER A 97 -21.22 30.64 -36.17
N GLU A 98 -20.26 31.29 -36.84
CA GLU A 98 -20.41 32.63 -37.42
C GLU A 98 -21.14 32.57 -38.76
N LEU A 99 -20.82 31.58 -39.61
CA LEU A 99 -21.43 31.40 -40.92
C LEU A 99 -22.90 30.97 -40.86
N VAL A 100 -23.29 30.13 -39.89
CA VAL A 100 -24.68 29.68 -39.74
C VAL A 100 -25.60 30.83 -39.30
N LYS A 101 -25.08 31.83 -38.59
CA LYS A 101 -25.85 33.03 -38.18
C LYS A 101 -26.20 33.96 -39.34
N VAL A 102 -25.47 33.86 -40.45
CA VAL A 102 -25.68 34.64 -41.66
C VAL A 102 -26.20 33.75 -42.81
N ASP A 103 -26.74 32.58 -42.48
CA ASP A 103 -27.30 31.59 -43.41
C ASP A 103 -26.33 31.18 -44.54
N ALA A 104 -25.02 31.26 -44.31
CA ALA A 104 -23.99 30.95 -45.30
C ALA A 104 -23.60 29.45 -45.32
N VAL A 105 -24.04 28.66 -44.34
CA VAL A 105 -23.88 27.20 -44.24
C VAL A 105 -25.16 26.57 -43.69
N SER A 106 -25.38 25.28 -43.94
CA SER A 106 -26.52 24.55 -43.39
C SER A 106 -26.39 24.37 -41.88
N GLN A 107 -27.54 24.32 -41.17
CA GLN A 107 -27.59 23.97 -39.76
C GLN A 107 -27.03 22.55 -39.51
N GLN A 108 -27.29 21.61 -40.43
CA GLN A 108 -26.74 20.26 -40.36
C GLN A 108 -25.21 20.27 -40.37
N ASP A 109 -24.59 21.08 -41.25
CA ASP A 109 -23.13 21.16 -41.32
C ASP A 109 -22.55 21.71 -40.00
N TYR A 110 -23.21 22.70 -39.38
CA TYR A 110 -22.80 23.21 -38.07
C TYR A 110 -22.93 22.14 -36.97
N ASP A 111 -24.06 21.43 -36.93
CA ASP A 111 -24.32 20.38 -35.94
C ASP A 111 -23.29 19.25 -36.06
N ASP A 112 -22.88 18.87 -37.27
CA ASP A 112 -21.82 17.89 -37.52
C ASP A 112 -20.46 18.36 -36.95
N ILE A 113 -20.09 19.64 -37.13
CA ILE A 113 -18.86 20.19 -36.55
C ILE A 113 -18.95 20.32 -35.03
N TYR A 114 -20.11 20.66 -34.49
CA TYR A 114 -20.33 20.70 -33.04
C TYR A 114 -20.20 19.31 -32.41
N ALA A 115 -20.70 18.27 -33.08
CA ALA A 115 -20.49 16.88 -32.68
C ALA A 115 -19.00 16.50 -32.74
N GLU A 116 -18.29 16.87 -33.81
CA GLU A 116 -16.83 16.67 -33.96
C GLU A 116 -16.05 17.34 -32.82
N LEU A 117 -16.43 18.57 -32.44
CA LEU A 117 -15.82 19.29 -31.31
C LEU A 117 -16.02 18.54 -29.98
N THR A 118 -17.24 18.03 -29.76
CA THR A 118 -17.58 17.29 -28.55
C THR A 118 -16.80 15.98 -28.47
N GLN A 119 -16.67 15.27 -29.59
CA GLN A 119 -15.84 14.06 -29.69
C GLN A 119 -14.37 14.37 -29.40
N ALA A 120 -13.80 15.43 -30.01
CA ALA A 120 -12.41 15.81 -29.79
C ALA A 120 -12.12 16.20 -28.32
N LYS A 121 -13.09 16.78 -27.60
CA LYS A 121 -12.98 17.02 -26.15
C LYS A 121 -12.97 15.71 -25.36
N ALA A 122 -13.82 14.76 -25.71
CA ALA A 122 -13.84 13.44 -25.09
C ALA A 122 -12.52 12.68 -25.31
N ASP A 123 -11.95 12.77 -26.52
CA ASP A 123 -10.67 12.13 -26.85
C ASP A 123 -9.51 12.65 -25.98
N ILE A 124 -9.53 13.92 -25.59
CA ILE A 124 -8.55 14.44 -24.62
C ILE A 124 -8.71 13.75 -23.27
N ALA A 125 -9.92 13.62 -22.75
CA ALA A 125 -10.15 12.97 -21.46
C ALA A 125 -9.64 11.51 -21.46
N VAL A 126 -9.87 10.78 -22.56
CA VAL A 126 -9.33 9.43 -22.76
C VAL A 126 -7.80 9.45 -22.77
N ALA A 127 -7.19 10.36 -23.55
CA ALA A 127 -5.75 10.45 -23.64
C ALA A 127 -5.07 10.89 -22.33
N GLU A 128 -5.73 11.73 -21.51
CA GLU A 128 -5.25 12.11 -20.18
C GLU A 128 -5.27 10.92 -19.23
N ALA A 129 -6.35 10.14 -19.22
CA ALA A 129 -6.45 8.91 -18.42
C ALA A 129 -5.35 7.90 -18.81
N ASP A 130 -5.09 7.74 -20.10
CA ASP A 130 -4.01 6.89 -20.62
C ASP A 130 -2.63 7.33 -20.14
N VAL A 131 -2.35 8.65 -20.11
CA VAL A 131 -1.09 9.19 -19.60
C VAL A 131 -0.94 8.92 -18.10
N VAL A 132 -2.02 9.08 -17.32
CA VAL A 132 -2.01 8.80 -15.88
C VAL A 132 -1.75 7.32 -15.63
N SER A 133 -2.44 6.43 -16.34
CA SER A 133 -2.23 4.98 -16.23
C SER A 133 -0.79 4.57 -16.56
N ALA A 134 -0.24 5.08 -17.67
CA ALA A 134 1.15 4.80 -18.04
C ALA A 134 2.16 5.36 -17.04
N LYS A 135 1.88 6.53 -16.44
CA LYS A 135 2.70 7.13 -15.39
C LYS A 135 2.72 6.25 -14.13
N ILE A 136 1.57 5.76 -13.68
CA ILE A 136 1.45 4.88 -12.52
C ILE A 136 2.27 3.60 -12.74
N ASN A 137 2.17 3.00 -13.93
CA ASN A 137 2.96 1.81 -14.26
C ASN A 137 4.47 2.10 -14.24
N LEU A 138 4.90 3.26 -14.73
CA LEU A 138 6.28 3.70 -14.65
C LEU A 138 6.73 3.91 -13.19
N GLU A 139 5.88 4.49 -12.33
CA GLU A 139 6.17 4.65 -10.91
C GLU A 139 6.28 3.31 -10.19
N TYR A 140 5.45 2.33 -10.55
CA TYR A 140 5.52 0.96 -10.02
C TYR A 140 6.80 0.20 -10.40
N THR A 141 7.58 0.67 -11.37
CA THR A 141 8.93 0.14 -11.60
C THR A 141 9.86 0.39 -10.42
N ARG A 142 9.55 1.40 -9.60
CA ARG A 142 10.23 1.68 -8.32
C ARG A 142 9.42 1.06 -7.21
N VAL A 143 9.95 -0.02 -6.63
CA VAL A 143 9.26 -0.73 -5.55
C VAL A 143 9.64 -0.07 -4.24
N TYR A 144 8.65 0.46 -3.51
CA TYR A 144 8.85 1.16 -2.24
C TYR A 144 8.39 0.34 -1.04
N ALA A 145 8.95 0.64 0.13
CA ALA A 145 8.52 0.10 1.41
C ALA A 145 7.15 0.69 1.84
N PRO A 146 6.10 -0.13 2.05
CA PRO A 146 4.79 0.35 2.49
C PRO A 146 4.75 0.70 3.99
N ILE A 147 5.66 0.15 4.78
CA ILE A 147 5.81 0.39 6.22
C ILE A 147 7.30 0.50 6.57
N SER A 148 7.63 1.22 7.65
CA SER A 148 8.96 1.18 8.25
C SER A 148 9.15 -0.11 9.06
N GLY A 149 10.36 -0.66 9.07
CA GLY A 149 10.66 -1.87 9.83
C GLY A 149 11.96 -2.53 9.39
N GLN A 150 12.20 -3.74 9.88
CA GLN A 150 13.35 -4.55 9.48
C GLN A 150 13.01 -5.35 8.23
N ILE A 151 13.81 -5.21 7.18
CA ILE A 151 13.60 -5.95 5.93
C ILE A 151 14.32 -7.30 5.97
N SER A 152 13.68 -8.35 5.45
CA SER A 152 14.26 -9.68 5.32
C SER A 152 15.37 -9.73 4.27
N GLN A 153 15.92 -10.93 4.06
CA GLN A 153 16.68 -11.23 2.85
C GLN A 153 15.78 -11.08 1.62
N SER A 154 16.43 -10.80 0.48
CA SER A 154 15.77 -10.72 -0.81
C SER A 154 15.58 -12.13 -1.36
N ASN A 155 14.33 -12.49 -1.69
CA ASN A 155 14.01 -13.76 -2.35
C ASN A 155 14.38 -13.76 -3.85
N VAL A 156 14.73 -12.59 -4.39
CA VAL A 156 15.15 -12.41 -5.79
C VAL A 156 16.53 -11.77 -5.87
N THR A 157 17.26 -12.04 -6.94
CA THR A 157 18.57 -11.42 -7.22
C THR A 157 18.44 -10.29 -8.22
N GLU A 158 19.47 -9.45 -8.28
CA GLU A 158 19.62 -8.51 -9.41
C GLU A 158 19.73 -9.32 -10.72
N GLY A 159 19.05 -8.86 -11.76
CA GLY A 159 18.89 -9.56 -13.04
C GLY A 159 17.73 -10.56 -13.09
N ALA A 160 17.04 -10.84 -11.98
CA ALA A 160 15.89 -11.74 -11.98
C ALA A 160 14.67 -11.09 -12.66
N LEU A 161 13.93 -11.88 -13.43
CA LEU A 161 12.62 -11.51 -13.96
C LEU A 161 11.56 -11.66 -12.86
N VAL A 162 10.79 -10.62 -12.62
CA VAL A 162 9.64 -10.63 -11.71
C VAL A 162 8.36 -10.37 -12.50
N THR A 163 7.24 -10.92 -12.03
CA THR A 163 5.93 -10.74 -12.67
C THR A 163 4.96 -10.04 -11.73
N ALA A 164 4.11 -9.18 -12.28
CA ALA A 164 3.09 -8.48 -11.52
C ALA A 164 2.22 -9.48 -10.73
N ASN A 165 2.02 -9.20 -9.43
CA ASN A 165 1.22 -10.02 -8.52
C ASN A 165 1.67 -11.50 -8.40
N GLN A 166 2.96 -11.79 -8.59
CA GLN A 166 3.50 -13.13 -8.35
C GLN A 166 3.27 -13.62 -6.91
N GLU A 167 3.15 -14.94 -6.74
CA GLU A 167 2.92 -15.59 -5.44
C GLU A 167 4.09 -15.48 -4.46
N SER A 168 5.33 -15.36 -4.96
CA SER A 168 6.52 -15.15 -4.13
C SER A 168 6.75 -13.66 -3.86
N SER A 169 6.84 -13.26 -2.59
CA SER A 169 7.27 -11.90 -2.25
C SER A 169 8.73 -11.68 -2.60
N LEU A 170 9.11 -10.44 -2.93
CA LEU A 170 10.52 -10.06 -3.18
C LEU A 170 11.30 -10.01 -1.86
N ALA A 171 10.67 -9.44 -0.84
CA ALA A 171 11.16 -9.36 0.53
C ALA A 171 9.97 -9.15 1.46
N THR A 172 10.20 -9.26 2.76
CA THR A 172 9.20 -9.00 3.80
C THR A 172 9.74 -7.94 4.75
N ILE A 173 8.93 -6.94 5.07
CA ILE A 173 9.24 -5.95 6.10
C ILE A 173 8.46 -6.30 7.36
N THR A 174 9.15 -6.32 8.48
CA THR A 174 8.59 -6.64 9.79
C THR A 174 8.79 -5.44 10.72
N GLN A 175 7.68 -4.88 11.20
CA GLN A 175 7.74 -3.82 12.21
C GLN A 175 7.93 -4.46 13.59
N LEU A 176 9.10 -4.20 14.20
CA LEU A 176 9.49 -4.76 15.50
C LEU A 176 9.14 -3.84 16.68
N ASP A 177 8.82 -2.57 16.44
CA ASP A 177 8.41 -1.61 17.46
C ASP A 177 7.04 -0.99 17.10
N PRO A 178 5.97 -1.24 17.87
CA PRO A 178 5.91 -2.12 19.05
C PRO A 178 6.00 -3.61 18.67
N ILE A 179 6.29 -4.48 19.65
CA ILE A 179 6.21 -5.94 19.51
C ILE A 179 5.04 -6.50 20.33
N PHE A 180 4.32 -7.46 19.78
CA PHE A 180 3.21 -8.12 20.47
C PHE A 180 3.68 -9.45 21.10
N VAL A 181 3.03 -9.83 22.20
CA VAL A 181 3.28 -11.10 22.88
C VAL A 181 1.97 -11.87 22.97
N ASP A 182 1.82 -12.89 22.16
CA ASP A 182 0.69 -13.82 22.22
C ASP A 182 0.90 -14.76 23.41
N MET A 183 0.12 -14.55 24.48
CA MET A 183 0.16 -15.41 25.67
C MET A 183 -0.80 -16.59 25.52
N GLN A 184 -0.31 -17.80 25.80
CA GLN A 184 -1.15 -18.99 25.85
C GLN A 184 -1.44 -19.34 27.30
N ALA A 185 -2.72 -19.30 27.68
CA ALA A 185 -3.19 -19.76 28.97
C ALA A 185 -4.17 -20.91 28.79
N SER A 186 -4.04 -21.97 29.59
CA SER A 186 -5.05 -23.02 29.63
C SER A 186 -6.35 -22.49 30.25
N VAL A 187 -7.49 -23.05 29.87
CA VAL A 187 -8.81 -22.63 30.39
C VAL A 187 -8.86 -22.63 31.93
N PRO A 188 -8.33 -23.65 32.65
CA PRO A 188 -8.29 -23.63 34.12
C PRO A 188 -7.45 -22.49 34.70
N GLN A 189 -6.32 -22.15 34.06
CA GLN A 189 -5.46 -21.04 34.48
C GLN A 189 -6.14 -19.69 34.26
N LEU A 190 -6.85 -19.52 33.14
CA LEU A 190 -7.66 -18.32 32.85
C LEU A 190 -8.78 -18.13 33.87
N LEU A 191 -9.46 -19.21 34.27
CA LEU A 191 -10.50 -19.16 35.30
C LEU A 191 -9.91 -18.79 36.66
N ARG A 192 -8.77 -19.39 37.03
CA ARG A 192 -8.03 -19.03 38.24
C ARG A 192 -7.57 -17.58 38.22
N LEU A 193 -7.07 -17.09 37.08
CA LEU A 193 -6.66 -15.69 36.93
C LEU A 193 -7.85 -14.76 37.15
N LYS A 194 -9.02 -15.06 36.55
CA LYS A 194 -10.26 -14.29 36.74
C LYS A 194 -10.75 -14.28 38.18
N GLU A 195 -10.66 -15.40 38.87
CA GLU A 195 -11.00 -15.50 40.30
C GLU A 195 -10.04 -14.67 41.18
N LEU A 196 -8.76 -14.62 40.81
CA LEU A 196 -7.72 -13.85 41.52
C LEU A 196 -7.78 -12.35 41.21
N THR A 197 -8.22 -11.96 40.01
CA THR A 197 -8.44 -10.56 39.60
C THR A 197 -9.87 -10.08 39.86
N GLY A 198 -10.70 -10.90 40.53
CA GLY A 198 -12.10 -10.62 40.84
C GLY A 198 -12.30 -9.55 41.90
N SER A 199 -12.00 -8.29 41.58
CA SER A 199 -12.71 -7.08 42.00
C SER A 199 -12.22 -5.91 41.14
N ASP A 200 -12.88 -5.67 40.01
CA ASP A 200 -13.41 -4.36 39.65
C ASP A 200 -14.15 -4.46 38.30
N ASP A 201 -15.40 -3.99 38.36
CA ASP A 201 -16.25 -3.59 37.23
C ASP A 201 -15.83 -2.16 36.82
#